data_AF-A0A0F9N1M0-F1
#
_entry.id   AF-A0A0F9N1M0-F1
#
_cell.length_a   1.000
_cell.length_b   1.000
_cell.length_c   1.000
_cell.angle_alpha   90.00
_cell.angle_beta   90.00
_cell.angle_gamma   90.00
#
_symmetry.space_group_name_H-M   'P 1'
#
loop_
_entity.id
_entity.type
_entity.pdbx_description
1 polymer ?
#
loop_
_entity_poly.entity_id
_entity_poly.type
_entity_poly.pdbx_seq_one_letter_code
_entity_poly.pdbx_strand_id
1 'polypeptide(L)'
;MNQGKYVFAQLTEFLPRRVFDRIVKEHGGNKYVRSFTCWNQMLCMVFGQLTSRDSMRDLMLSLEAHRPKYYHLGFGTTVSRRNLGTANEKRSYKIFEGFAYVLIEEAR
;
A
#
# COMPACT_ATOMS: atom_id res chain seq x y z
N MET A 1 19.46 -5.09 15.57
CA MET A 1 18.96 -3.72 15.33
C MET A 1 18.96 -3.49 13.82
N ASN A 2 17.85 -3.04 13.24
CA ASN A 2 17.55 -3.16 11.80
C ASN A 2 18.57 -2.44 10.90
N GLN A 3 19.64 -3.13 10.49
CA GLN A 3 20.67 -2.57 9.62
C GLN A 3 20.23 -2.72 8.15
N GLY A 4 20.26 -1.61 7.41
CA GLY A 4 20.07 -1.56 5.96
C GLY A 4 18.64 -1.29 5.45
N LYS A 5 17.58 -1.55 6.24
CA LYS A 5 16.19 -1.37 5.80
C LYS A 5 15.26 -0.91 6.92
N TYR A 6 14.28 -0.05 6.60
CA TYR A 6 13.26 0.40 7.55
C TYR A 6 12.37 -0.76 8.01
N VAL A 7 11.96 -0.76 9.28
CA VAL A 7 11.09 -1.80 9.87
C VAL A 7 9.83 -2.03 9.05
N PHE A 8 9.13 -0.95 8.67
CA PHE A 8 7.94 -1.06 7.83
C PHE A 8 8.25 -1.79 6.51
N ALA A 9 9.37 -1.46 5.88
CA ALA A 9 9.74 -2.06 4.62
C ALA A 9 10.12 -3.55 4.79
N GLN A 10 10.69 -3.96 5.92
CA GLN A 10 10.92 -5.37 6.27
C GLN A 10 9.61 -6.12 6.48
N LEU A 11 8.65 -5.52 7.21
CA LEU A 11 7.32 -6.12 7.41
C LEU A 11 6.60 -6.35 6.08
N THR A 12 6.69 -5.40 5.15
CA THR A 12 6.02 -5.52 3.85
C THR A 12 6.72 -6.48 2.88
N GLU A 13 7.93 -6.97 3.18
CA GLU A 13 8.59 -8.00 2.36
C GLU A 13 7.90 -9.35 2.46
N PHE A 14 7.22 -9.63 3.57
CA PHE A 14 6.46 -10.87 3.75
C PHE A 14 5.17 -10.91 2.91
N LEU A 15 4.75 -9.77 2.34
CA LEU A 15 3.56 -9.73 1.50
C LEU A 15 3.88 -10.28 0.09
N PRO A 16 3.17 -11.31 -0.41
CA PRO A 16 3.49 -11.96 -1.68
C PRO A 16 3.15 -11.06 -2.88
N ARG A 17 4.09 -10.17 -3.23
CA ARG A 17 3.92 -9.12 -4.24
C ARG A 17 3.44 -9.64 -5.60
N ARG A 18 3.99 -10.76 -6.06
CA ARG A 18 3.62 -11.36 -7.35
C ARG A 18 2.15 -11.80 -7.39
N VAL A 19 1.63 -12.30 -6.26
CA VAL A 19 0.22 -12.68 -6.14
C VAL A 19 -0.67 -11.45 -6.17
N PHE A 20 -0.29 -10.40 -5.43
CA PHE A 20 -1.01 -9.11 -5.48
C PHE A 20 -1.04 -8.53 -6.90
N ASP A 21 0.09 -8.50 -7.60
CA ASP A 21 0.17 -7.96 -8.97
C ASP A 21 -0.71 -8.76 -9.95
N ARG A 22 -0.86 -10.07 -9.77
CA ARG A 22 -1.79 -10.91 -10.55
C ARG A 22 -3.25 -10.50 -10.30
N ILE A 23 -3.66 -10.35 -9.05
CA ILE A 23 -5.02 -9.91 -8.67
C ILE A 23 -5.30 -8.51 -9.24
N VAL A 24 -4.33 -7.59 -9.11
CA VAL A 24 -4.45 -6.24 -9.69
C VAL A 24 -4.65 -6.30 -11.21
N LYS A 25 -3.95 -7.21 -11.91
CA LYS A 25 -4.08 -7.39 -13.35
C LYS A 25 -5.48 -7.90 -13.74
N GLU A 26 -6.01 -8.88 -13.01
CA GLU A 26 -7.36 -9.44 -13.23
C GLU A 26 -8.46 -8.38 -13.10
N HIS A 27 -8.30 -7.44 -12.17
CA HIS A 27 -9.23 -6.33 -11.97
C HIS A 27 -8.89 -5.06 -12.76
N GLY A 28 -7.80 -5.06 -13.54
CA GLY A 28 -7.33 -3.86 -14.25
C GLY A 28 -7.03 -2.68 -13.32
N GLY A 29 -6.66 -2.91 -12.06
CA GLY A 29 -6.54 -1.87 -11.01
C GLY A 29 -5.48 -0.80 -11.28
N ASN A 30 -4.49 -1.14 -12.11
CA ASN A 30 -3.45 -0.23 -12.58
C ASN A 30 -3.68 0.28 -14.02
N LYS A 31 -4.87 0.09 -14.62
CA LYS A 31 -5.15 0.58 -15.97
C LYS A 31 -4.99 2.11 -16.01
N TYR A 32 -4.16 2.60 -16.94
CA TYR A 32 -3.79 4.02 -17.09
C TYR A 32 -3.02 4.65 -15.90
N VAL A 33 -2.57 3.85 -14.93
CA VAL A 33 -1.83 4.36 -13.77
C VAL A 33 -0.36 4.58 -14.15
N ARG A 34 0.11 5.83 -14.06
CA ARG A 34 1.52 6.20 -14.31
C ARG A 34 2.37 6.23 -13.03
N SER A 35 1.75 6.59 -11.91
CA SER A 35 2.38 6.67 -10.59
C SER A 35 1.36 6.30 -9.52
N PHE A 36 1.84 6.00 -8.31
CA PHE A 36 0.98 5.60 -7.19
C PHE A 36 0.13 4.36 -7.49
N THR A 37 0.78 3.22 -7.74
CA THR A 37 0.11 1.96 -8.11
C THR A 37 -0.82 1.41 -7.01
N CYS A 38 -1.61 0.37 -7.31
CA CYS A 38 -2.34 -0.39 -6.30
C CYS A 38 -1.43 -0.88 -5.16
N TRP A 39 -0.16 -1.19 -5.44
CA TRP A 39 0.77 -1.59 -4.40
C TRP A 39 1.11 -0.44 -3.46
N ASN A 40 1.36 0.75 -4.02
CA ASN A 40 1.65 1.94 -3.22
C ASN A 40 0.46 2.26 -2.30
N GLN A 41 -0.76 2.20 -2.85
CA GLN A 41 -1.98 2.35 -2.06
C GLN A 41 -2.08 1.28 -0.98
N MET A 42 -1.83 0.01 -1.31
CA MET A 42 -1.86 -1.08 -0.34
C MET A 42 -0.91 -0.79 0.83
N LEU A 43 0.33 -0.42 0.55
CA LEU A 43 1.31 -0.10 1.60
C LEU A 43 0.89 1.11 2.44
N CYS A 44 0.31 2.16 1.83
CA CYS A 44 -0.25 3.27 2.60
C CYS A 44 -1.38 2.81 3.55
N MET A 45 -2.26 1.91 3.09
CA MET A 45 -3.35 1.38 3.93
C MET A 45 -2.82 0.49 5.05
N VAL A 46 -1.85 -0.40 4.78
CA VAL A 46 -1.17 -1.21 5.81
C VAL A 46 -0.48 -0.34 6.85
N PHE A 47 0.23 0.71 6.40
CA PHE A 47 0.84 1.67 7.32
C PHE A 47 -0.21 2.29 8.25
N GLY A 48 -1.36 2.70 7.72
CA GLY A 48 -2.47 3.21 8.50
C GLY A 48 -2.98 2.23 9.55
N GLN A 49 -3.15 0.95 9.18
CA GLN A 49 -3.58 -0.10 10.12
C GLN A 49 -2.53 -0.34 11.22
N LEU A 50 -1.26 -0.52 10.86
CA LEU A 50 -0.18 -0.79 11.81
C LEU A 50 0.11 0.36 12.77
N THR A 51 -0.18 1.59 12.35
CA THR A 51 0.00 2.79 13.17
C THR A 51 -1.31 3.30 13.77
N SER A 52 -2.41 2.55 13.64
CA SER A 52 -3.74 2.90 14.17
C SER A 52 -4.18 4.31 13.76
N ARG A 53 -4.14 4.62 12.46
CA ARG A 53 -4.62 5.91 11.92
C ARG A 53 -6.11 5.79 11.59
N ASP A 54 -6.94 6.59 12.26
CA ASP A 54 -8.40 6.47 12.18
C ASP A 54 -9.04 7.27 11.02
N SER A 55 -8.24 8.06 10.31
CA SER A 55 -8.76 8.84 9.16
C SER A 55 -7.72 8.99 8.06
N MET A 56 -8.21 9.22 6.84
CA MET A 56 -7.35 9.55 5.70
C MET A 56 -6.50 10.80 5.97
N ARG A 57 -7.04 11.77 6.73
CA ARG A 57 -6.30 13.00 7.09
C ARG A 57 -5.12 12.68 8.01
N ASP A 58 -5.37 11.89 9.06
CA ASP A 58 -4.35 11.47 10.02
C ASP A 58 -3.29 10.58 9.37
N LEU A 59 -3.71 9.64 8.51
CA LEU A 59 -2.79 8.84 7.69
C LEU A 59 -1.89 9.72 6.82
N MET A 60 -2.45 10.69 6.11
CA MET A 60 -1.67 11.59 5.25
C MET A 60 -0.66 12.43 6.04
N LEU A 61 -1.04 12.96 7.20
CA LEU A 61 -0.13 13.71 8.08
C LEU A 61 1.05 12.84 8.54
N SER A 62 0.76 11.60 8.93
CA SER A 62 1.77 10.65 9.40
C SER A 62 2.71 10.19 8.28
N LEU A 63 2.19 10.00 7.07
CA LEU A 63 3.01 9.69 5.90
C LEU A 63 3.91 10.88 5.52
N GLU A 64 3.41 12.11 5.51
CA GLU A 64 4.19 13.28 5.07
C GLU A 64 5.48 13.47 5.89
N ALA A 65 5.46 13.14 7.18
CA ALA A 65 6.64 13.14 8.04
C ALA A 65 7.78 12.20 7.56
N HIS A 66 7.47 11.25 6.68
CA HIS A 66 8.39 10.28 6.11
C HIS A 66 8.67 10.51 4.62
N ARG A 67 8.29 11.66 4.06
CA ARG A 67 8.45 11.97 2.63
C ARG A 67 9.84 11.70 2.04
N PRO A 68 10.97 12.06 2.69
CA PRO A 68 12.31 11.74 2.19
C PRO A 68 12.58 10.22 2.06
N LYS A 69 11.76 9.39 2.70
CA LYS A 69 11.95 7.93 2.82
C LYS A 69 10.94 7.13 2.00
N TYR A 70 10.00 7.78 1.28
CA TYR A 70 8.90 7.11 0.57
C TYR A 70 9.35 5.99 -0.36
N TYR A 71 10.43 6.19 -1.11
CA TYR A 71 10.96 5.16 -2.00
C TYR A 71 11.37 3.90 -1.23
N HIS A 72 12.14 4.07 -0.15
CA HIS A 72 12.61 2.97 0.68
C HIS A 72 11.50 2.30 1.50
N LEU A 73 10.39 3.01 1.74
CA LEU A 73 9.19 2.49 2.41
C LEU A 73 8.19 1.86 1.42
N GLY A 74 8.44 1.95 0.11
CA GLY A 74 7.57 1.35 -0.92
C GLY A 74 6.34 2.18 -1.30
N PHE A 75 6.19 3.40 -0.79
CA PHE A 75 5.06 4.29 -1.13
C PHE A 75 5.17 4.92 -2.53
N GLY A 76 6.33 4.80 -3.17
CA GLY A 76 6.63 5.39 -4.48
C GLY A 76 7.21 6.79 -4.38
N THR A 77 7.10 7.56 -5.46
CA THR A 77 7.69 8.91 -5.53
C THR A 77 6.91 9.95 -4.73
N THR A 78 5.58 9.90 -4.80
CA THR A 78 4.70 10.87 -4.14
C THR A 78 3.41 10.22 -3.68
N VAL A 79 3.03 10.50 -2.43
CA VAL A 79 1.69 10.26 -1.90
C VAL A 79 1.05 11.63 -1.67
N SER A 80 -0.17 11.83 -2.16
CA SER A 80 -0.92 13.07 -1.97
C SER A 80 -2.34 12.74 -1.59
N ARG A 81 -3.02 13.65 -0.89
CA ARG A 81 -4.43 13.44 -0.55
C ARG A 81 -5.28 13.18 -1.80
N ARG A 82 -4.98 13.85 -2.91
CA ARG A 82 -5.68 13.65 -4.18
C ARG A 82 -5.45 12.25 -4.74
N ASN A 83 -4.20 11.79 -4.85
CA ASN A 83 -3.95 10.48 -5.48
C ASN A 83 -4.49 9.32 -4.63
N LEU A 84 -4.35 9.38 -3.30
CA LEU A 84 -4.90 8.38 -2.39
C LEU A 84 -6.42 8.39 -2.41
N GLY A 85 -7.04 9.58 -2.42
CA GLY A 85 -8.49 9.73 -2.46
C GLY A 85 -9.09 9.18 -3.76
N THR A 86 -8.53 9.60 -4.90
CA THR A 86 -8.95 9.07 -6.21
C THR A 86 -8.72 7.56 -6.33
N ALA A 87 -7.62 7.03 -5.76
CA ALA A 87 -7.36 5.60 -5.74
C ALA A 87 -8.40 4.84 -4.89
N ASN A 88 -8.76 5.35 -3.73
CA ASN A 88 -9.80 4.77 -2.86
C ASN A 88 -11.19 4.80 -3.52
N GLU A 89 -11.49 5.84 -4.30
CA GLU A 89 -12.78 5.99 -4.98
C GLU A 89 -12.88 5.10 -6.24
N LYS A 90 -11.81 5.03 -7.04
CA LYS A 90 -11.89 4.43 -8.39
C LYS A 90 -11.45 2.98 -8.49
N ARG A 91 -10.59 2.49 -7.59
CA ARG A 91 -10.09 1.11 -7.67
C ARG A 91 -11.05 0.16 -6.99
N SER A 92 -11.29 -0.98 -7.63
CA SER A 92 -12.15 -2.00 -7.06
C SER A 92 -11.57 -2.52 -5.74
N TYR A 93 -12.37 -2.50 -4.68
CA TYR A 93 -11.98 -3.06 -3.37
C TYR A 93 -11.66 -4.56 -3.46
N LYS A 94 -12.22 -5.27 -4.45
CA LYS A 94 -12.00 -6.70 -4.71
C LYS A 94 -10.53 -7.08 -4.84
N ILE A 95 -9.68 -6.14 -5.25
CA ILE A 95 -8.23 -6.33 -5.31
C ILE A 95 -7.66 -6.61 -3.91
N PHE A 96 -8.03 -5.79 -2.94
CA PHE A 96 -7.53 -5.88 -1.57
C PHE A 96 -8.22 -7.02 -0.80
N GLU A 97 -9.51 -7.24 -1.05
CA GLU A 97 -10.27 -8.37 -0.54
C GLU A 97 -9.67 -9.71 -0.99
N GLY A 98 -9.46 -9.88 -2.31
CA GLY A 98 -8.85 -11.09 -2.86
C GLY A 98 -7.45 -11.36 -2.29
N PHE A 99 -6.67 -10.30 -2.08
CA PHE A 99 -5.37 -10.43 -1.44
C PHE A 99 -5.47 -10.79 0.05
N ALA A 100 -6.46 -10.25 0.76
CA ALA A 100 -6.70 -10.61 2.16
C ALA A 100 -7.03 -12.10 2.30
N TYR A 101 -7.86 -12.66 1.41
CA TYR A 101 -8.12 -14.11 1.42
C TYR A 101 -6.86 -14.94 1.19
N VAL A 102 -5.98 -14.54 0.27
CA VAL A 102 -4.67 -15.20 0.09
C VAL A 102 -3.85 -15.17 1.38
N LEU A 103 -3.78 -14.02 2.06
CA LEU A 103 -3.01 -13.88 3.30
C LEU A 103 -3.61 -14.70 4.46
N ILE A 104 -4.94 -14.81 4.53
CA ILE A 104 -5.62 -15.63 5.54
C ILE A 104 -5.27 -17.12 5.34
N GLU A 105 -5.27 -17.59 4.10
CA GLU A 105 -4.88 -18.98 3.79
C GLU A 105 -3.40 -19.24 4.10
N GLU A 106 -2.50 -18.30 3.80
CA GLU A 106 -1.06 -18.45 4.13
C GLU A 106 -0.79 -18.45 5.64
N ALA A 107 -1.65 -17.81 6.44
CA ALA A 107 -1.50 -17.70 7.89
C ALA A 107 -2.15 -18.85 8.67
N ARG A 108 -2.91 -19.73 8.00
CA ARG A 108 -3.55 -20.91 8.59
C ARG A 108 -2.58 -22.08 8.70
#